data_AF-Q2N0B1-F1
#
_entry.id   AF-Q2N0B1-F1
#
_cell.length_a   1.000
_cell.length_b   1.000
_cell.length_c   1.000
_cell.angle_alpha   90.00
_cell.angle_beta   90.00
_cell.angle_gamma   90.00
#
_symmetry.space_group_name_H-M   'P 1'
#
loop_
_entity.id
_entity.type
_entity.pdbx_description
1 polymer ?
#
loop_
_entity_poly.entity_id
_entity_poly.type
_entity_poly.pdbx_seq_one_letter_code
_entity_poly.pdbx_strand_id
1 'polypeptide(L)'
;MKTFAYAYAATAAVTCFATQTIAYDETTVCPSSEIAKLLELAADPYLDSCQTASGYSFVPPTAYPTDAQVLLMCLTADCYSLIADLLALGPADCVINFGTVSINVLELAESFQPNCTALNLSA
;
A
#
# COMPACT_ATOMS: atom_id res chain seq x y z
N MET A 1 -38.41 4.48 -33.65
CA MET A 1 -38.76 3.20 -33.00
C MET A 1 -38.24 2.06 -33.85
N LYS A 2 -37.24 1.32 -33.37
CA LYS A 2 -37.04 -0.13 -33.56
C LYS A 2 -35.71 -0.52 -32.92
N THR A 3 -35.85 -1.26 -31.83
CA THR A 3 -34.80 -2.04 -31.18
C THR A 3 -34.30 -3.12 -32.13
N PHE A 4 -32.98 -3.27 -32.23
CA PHE A 4 -32.35 -4.48 -32.75
C PHE A 4 -31.36 -4.97 -31.70
N ALA A 5 -31.68 -6.14 -31.14
CA ALA A 5 -30.80 -6.89 -30.29
C ALA A 5 -29.55 -7.29 -31.10
N TYR A 6 -28.38 -6.86 -30.64
CA TYR A 6 -27.11 -7.41 -31.10
C TYR A 6 -26.60 -8.35 -30.02
N ALA A 7 -26.60 -9.63 -30.37
CA ALA A 7 -25.89 -10.68 -29.66
C ALA A 7 -24.39 -10.36 -29.69
N TYR A 8 -23.81 -10.04 -28.54
CA TYR A 8 -22.36 -9.99 -28.40
C TYR A 8 -21.89 -11.39 -28.05
N ALA A 9 -21.26 -12.03 -29.04
CA ALA A 9 -20.55 -13.27 -28.89
C ALA A 9 -19.48 -13.10 -27.79
N ALA A 10 -19.37 -14.11 -26.91
CA ALA A 10 -18.33 -14.20 -25.91
C ALA A 10 -16.97 -14.34 -26.60
N THR A 11 -16.28 -13.22 -26.79
CA THR A 11 -14.83 -13.22 -27.01
C THR A 11 -14.18 -13.36 -25.65
N ALA A 12 -13.73 -14.58 -25.31
CA ALA A 12 -12.79 -14.79 -24.23
C ALA A 12 -11.45 -14.14 -24.62
N ALA A 13 -11.36 -12.82 -24.43
CA ALA A 13 -10.08 -12.15 -24.38
C ALA A 13 -9.43 -12.55 -23.05
N VAL A 14 -8.65 -13.63 -23.08
CA VAL A 14 -7.65 -13.90 -22.03
C VAL A 14 -6.59 -12.82 -22.19
N THR A 15 -6.87 -11.63 -21.67
CA THR A 15 -5.84 -10.64 -21.41
C THR A 15 -4.98 -11.24 -20.31
N CYS A 16 -3.80 -11.76 -20.67
CA CYS A 16 -2.76 -12.01 -19.70
C CYS A 16 -2.48 -10.68 -19.01
N PHE A 17 -3.06 -10.45 -17.84
CA PHE A 17 -2.54 -9.47 -16.91
C PHE A 17 -1.14 -9.97 -16.57
N ALA A 18 -0.13 -9.42 -17.24
CA ALA A 18 1.23 -9.51 -16.75
C ALA A 18 1.21 -8.78 -15.41
N THR A 19 1.02 -9.52 -14.33
CA THR A 19 1.23 -9.03 -12.98
C THR A 19 2.69 -8.61 -12.94
N GLN A 20 2.95 -7.32 -13.06
CA GLN A 20 4.26 -6.76 -12.80
C GLN A 20 4.49 -6.98 -11.31
N THR A 21 5.18 -8.06 -10.96
CA THR A 21 5.70 -8.24 -9.62
C THR A 21 6.87 -7.26 -9.51
N ILE A 22 6.65 -6.12 -8.88
CA ILE A 22 7.76 -5.28 -8.45
C ILE A 22 8.54 -6.12 -7.45
N ALA A 23 9.81 -6.39 -7.76
CA ALA A 23 10.70 -7.08 -6.84
C ALA A 23 11.37 -6.01 -5.98
N TYR A 24 11.04 -5.98 -4.70
CA TYR A 24 11.64 -5.10 -3.70
C TYR A 24 12.87 -5.74 -3.08
N ASP A 25 13.83 -4.92 -2.65
CA ASP A 25 15.03 -5.39 -1.97
C ASP A 25 14.77 -5.63 -0.49
N GLU A 26 14.52 -6.91 -0.16
CA GLU A 26 14.28 -7.36 1.21
C GLU A 26 15.57 -7.67 2.01
N THR A 27 16.74 -7.30 1.49
CA THR A 27 18.03 -7.66 2.10
C THR A 27 18.96 -6.48 2.36
N THR A 28 18.90 -5.43 1.54
CA THR A 28 19.72 -4.24 1.71
C THR A 28 19.23 -3.44 2.91
N VAL A 29 20.12 -3.23 3.88
CA VAL A 29 19.80 -2.43 5.07
C VAL A 29 19.79 -0.95 4.74
N CYS A 30 18.72 -0.25 5.13
CA CYS A 30 18.61 1.18 4.93
C CYS A 30 19.66 1.99 5.70
N PRO A 31 20.13 3.12 5.15
CA PRO A 31 20.88 4.10 5.91
C PRO A 31 20.00 4.74 7.00
N SER A 32 20.60 5.26 8.07
CA SER A 32 19.88 5.92 9.18
C SER A 32 19.04 7.13 8.75
N SER A 33 19.31 7.71 7.58
CA SER A 33 18.50 8.78 6.99
C SER A 33 17.07 8.35 6.64
N GLU A 34 16.83 7.07 6.36
CA GLU A 34 15.46 6.58 6.11
C GLU A 34 14.60 6.58 7.39
N ILE A 35 15.21 6.36 8.55
CA ILE A 35 14.52 6.46 9.84
C ILE A 35 14.09 7.92 10.11
N ALA A 36 14.86 8.91 9.66
CA ALA A 36 14.50 10.32 9.80
C ALA A 36 13.25 10.69 9.00
N LYS A 37 13.04 10.09 7.81
CA LYS A 37 11.80 10.27 7.04
C LYS A 37 10.58 9.76 7.81
N LEU A 38 10.72 8.64 8.52
CA LEU A 38 9.63 8.11 9.35
C LEU A 38 9.30 9.01 10.55
N LEU A 39 10.23 9.85 10.99
CA LEU A 39 9.94 10.86 12.01
C LEU A 39 9.07 11.99 11.45
N GLU A 40 9.21 12.34 10.17
CA GLU A 40 8.31 13.28 9.51
C GLU A 40 6.90 12.66 9.38
N LEU A 41 6.81 11.39 9.01
CA LEU A 41 5.55 10.64 9.00
C LEU A 41 4.91 10.57 10.39
N ALA A 42 5.71 10.52 11.48
CA ALA A 42 5.18 10.51 12.84
C ALA A 42 4.41 11.79 13.23
N ALA A 43 4.63 12.88 12.49
CA ALA A 43 3.91 14.14 12.65
C ALA A 43 2.78 14.34 11.62
N ASP A 44 2.54 13.35 10.76
CA ASP A 44 1.54 13.40 9.71
C ASP A 44 0.11 13.47 10.29
N PRO A 45 -0.75 14.39 9.81
CA PRO A 45 -2.09 14.57 10.37
C PRO A 45 -3.02 13.36 10.16
N TYR A 46 -2.72 12.47 9.22
CA TYR A 46 -3.53 11.31 8.89
C TYR A 46 -3.08 10.03 9.63
N LEU A 47 -1.91 10.07 10.28
CA LEU A 47 -1.32 8.92 10.96
C LEU A 47 -2.25 8.33 12.02
N ASP A 48 -2.67 9.13 12.99
CA ASP A 48 -3.49 8.65 14.12
C ASP A 48 -4.84 8.11 13.67
N SER A 49 -5.46 8.78 12.69
CA SER A 49 -6.75 8.36 12.14
C SER A 49 -6.64 7.03 11.40
N CYS A 50 -5.63 6.88 10.53
CA CYS A 50 -5.42 5.64 9.80
C CYS A 50 -5.06 4.47 10.73
N GLN A 51 -4.15 4.67 11.69
CA GLN A 51 -3.77 3.63 12.66
C GLN A 51 -4.96 3.21 13.51
N THR A 52 -5.78 4.16 13.98
CA THR A 52 -6.96 3.87 14.80
C THR A 52 -8.02 3.10 14.00
N ALA A 53 -8.28 3.49 12.75
CA ALA A 53 -9.29 2.86 11.92
C ALA A 53 -8.87 1.45 11.45
N SER A 54 -7.60 1.26 11.12
CA SER A 54 -7.09 -0.01 10.59
C SER A 54 -6.59 -0.98 11.65
N GLY A 55 -6.15 -0.47 12.80
CA GLY A 55 -5.40 -1.24 13.79
C GLY A 55 -3.97 -1.61 13.34
N TYR A 56 -3.47 -1.04 12.24
CA TYR A 56 -2.08 -1.17 11.82
C TYR A 56 -1.23 -0.07 12.48
N SER A 57 0.00 -0.39 12.88
CA SER A 57 0.94 0.59 13.42
C SER A 57 2.02 0.89 12.38
N PHE A 58 2.18 2.17 12.03
CA PHE A 58 3.20 2.62 11.08
C PHE A 58 4.48 3.03 11.80
N VAL A 59 4.40 3.61 13.01
CA VAL A 59 5.55 4.17 13.71
C VAL A 59 5.53 3.79 15.21
N PRO A 60 6.30 2.76 15.64
CA PRO A 60 7.01 1.78 14.82
C PRO A 60 6.09 0.64 14.34
N PRO A 61 6.34 0.06 13.16
CA PRO A 61 5.61 -1.12 12.72
C PRO A 61 6.08 -2.37 13.47
N THR A 62 5.20 -3.35 13.60
CA THR A 62 5.50 -4.65 14.24
C THR A 62 5.45 -5.84 13.29
N ALA A 63 4.85 -5.65 12.11
CA ALA A 63 4.70 -6.61 11.02
C ALA A 63 4.29 -5.83 9.76
N TYR A 64 4.23 -6.47 8.60
CA TYR A 64 3.44 -5.95 7.48
C TYR A 64 1.93 -6.01 7.84
N PRO A 65 1.08 -5.15 7.24
CA PRO A 65 -0.36 -5.21 7.44
C PRO A 65 -0.92 -6.59 7.09
N THR A 66 -1.78 -7.13 7.95
CA THR A 66 -2.60 -8.32 7.63
C THR A 66 -3.70 -7.98 6.64
N ASP A 67 -4.25 -8.97 5.94
CA ASP A 67 -5.37 -8.77 5.00
C ASP A 67 -6.55 -7.99 5.60
N ALA A 68 -6.85 -8.24 6.88
CA ALA A 68 -7.92 -7.54 7.59
C ALA A 68 -7.57 -6.05 7.85
N GLN A 69 -6.32 -5.76 8.21
CA GLN A 69 -5.83 -4.39 8.36
C GLN A 69 -5.82 -3.67 7.00
N VAL A 70 -5.33 -4.32 5.94
CA VAL A 70 -5.35 -3.79 4.57
C VAL A 70 -6.77 -3.42 4.16
N LEU A 71 -7.75 -4.31 4.36
CA LEU A 71 -9.15 -4.03 4.05
C LEU A 71 -9.65 -2.77 4.78
N LEU A 72 -9.36 -2.63 6.07
CA LEU A 72 -9.75 -1.45 6.84
C LEU A 72 -9.02 -0.17 6.40
N MET A 73 -7.73 -0.28 6.04
CA MET A 73 -6.98 0.84 5.45
C MET A 73 -7.61 1.28 4.12
N CYS A 74 -7.96 0.33 3.24
CA CYS A 74 -8.60 0.61 1.94
C CYS A 74 -10.00 1.23 2.07
N LEU A 75 -10.67 1.08 3.22
CA LEU A 75 -11.95 1.70 3.52
C LEU A 75 -11.80 3.07 4.22
N THR A 76 -10.57 3.50 4.53
CA THR A 76 -10.28 4.71 5.31
C THR A 76 -9.56 5.73 4.43
N ALA A 77 -10.23 6.84 4.11
CA ALA A 77 -9.66 7.89 3.25
C ALA A 77 -8.33 8.45 3.78
N ASP A 78 -8.21 8.63 5.10
CA ASP A 78 -6.98 9.12 5.74
C ASP A 78 -5.80 8.16 5.52
N CYS A 79 -6.03 6.85 5.34
CA CYS A 79 -4.96 5.93 4.99
C CYS A 79 -4.42 6.16 3.57
N TYR A 80 -5.26 6.58 2.62
CA TYR A 80 -4.79 6.98 1.29
C TYR A 80 -3.93 8.23 1.36
N SER A 81 -4.34 9.23 2.15
CA SER A 81 -3.55 10.44 2.35
C SER A 81 -2.22 10.15 3.03
N LEU A 82 -2.23 9.35 4.11
CA LEU A 82 -1.00 8.94 4.81
C LEU A 82 -0.02 8.20 3.88
N ILE A 83 -0.50 7.27 3.07
CA ILE A 83 0.35 6.52 2.13
C ILE A 83 0.89 7.43 1.02
N ALA A 84 0.08 8.37 0.52
CA ALA A 84 0.54 9.35 -0.45
C ALA A 84 1.64 10.26 0.13
N ASP A 85 1.47 10.71 1.37
CA ASP A 85 2.45 11.53 2.08
C ASP A 85 3.73 10.73 2.39
N LEU A 86 3.60 9.44 2.76
CA LEU A 86 4.74 8.53 2.89
C LEU A 86 5.53 8.37 1.58
N LEU A 87 4.85 8.16 0.45
CA LEU A 87 5.50 8.08 -0.86
C LEU A 87 6.18 9.40 -1.25
N ALA A 88 5.61 10.55 -0.87
CA ALA A 88 6.19 11.87 -1.13
C ALA A 88 7.51 12.11 -0.38
N LEU A 89 7.76 11.40 0.73
CA LEU A 89 9.06 11.40 1.42
C LEU A 89 10.15 10.63 0.66
N GLY A 90 9.77 9.90 -0.41
CA GLY A 90 10.66 9.14 -1.27
C GLY A 90 11.42 8.04 -0.51
N PRO A 91 10.74 7.06 0.12
CA PRO A 91 11.40 5.96 0.81
C PRO A 91 12.28 5.19 -0.17
N ALA A 92 13.49 4.82 0.26
CA ALA A 92 14.37 3.99 -0.56
C ALA A 92 13.91 2.52 -0.57
N ASP A 93 14.22 1.80 -1.65
CA ASP A 93 14.04 0.35 -1.74
C ASP A 93 15.11 -0.35 -0.89
N CYS A 94 14.83 -0.47 0.41
CA CYS A 94 15.70 -1.07 1.41
C CYS A 94 14.90 -1.42 2.67
N VAL A 95 15.51 -2.22 3.55
CA VAL A 95 14.90 -2.71 4.78
C VAL A 95 15.35 -1.91 6.00
N ILE A 96 14.39 -1.45 6.78
CA ILE A 96 14.61 -0.92 8.13
C ILE A 96 14.29 -2.01 9.14
N ASN A 97 15.23 -2.28 10.06
CA ASN A 97 15.02 -3.20 11.17
C ASN A 97 14.49 -2.44 12.40
N PHE A 98 13.29 -2.78 12.86
CA PHE A 98 12.64 -2.23 14.06
C PHE A 98 12.76 -3.19 15.25
N GLY A 99 13.86 -3.94 15.33
CA GLY A 99 14.11 -4.96 16.35
C GLY A 99 13.56 -6.33 15.95
N THR A 100 12.25 -6.54 16.12
CA THR A 100 11.61 -7.85 15.86
C THR A 100 11.09 -8.01 14.44
N VAL A 101 11.02 -6.90 13.68
CA VAL A 101 10.52 -6.88 12.31
C VAL A 101 11.47 -6.10 11.42
N SER A 102 11.55 -6.55 10.17
CA SER A 102 12.22 -5.87 9.08
C SER A 102 11.15 -5.47 8.07
N ILE A 103 11.11 -4.19 7.71
CA ILE A 103 10.12 -3.63 6.77
C ILE A 103 10.85 -2.87 5.68
N ASN A 104 10.51 -3.16 4.42
CA ASN A 104 10.75 -2.28 3.31
C ASN A 104 9.60 -1.27 3.21
N VAL A 105 9.91 0.00 3.49
CA VAL A 105 8.89 1.07 3.58
C VAL A 105 8.34 1.41 2.19
N LEU A 106 9.18 1.33 1.15
CA LEU A 106 8.74 1.54 -0.22
C LEU A 106 7.78 0.42 -0.65
N GLU A 107 8.13 -0.83 -0.40
CA GLU A 107 7.24 -1.98 -0.65
C GLU A 107 5.89 -1.79 0.05
N LEU A 108 5.91 -1.48 1.36
CA LEU A 108 4.71 -1.27 2.15
C LEU A 108 3.80 -0.21 1.51
N ALA A 109 4.38 0.92 1.10
CA ALA A 109 3.62 2.04 0.58
C ALA A 109 3.10 1.78 -0.84
N GLU A 110 3.94 1.27 -1.74
CA GLU A 110 3.55 0.99 -3.13
C GLU A 110 2.61 -0.21 -3.26
N SER A 111 2.63 -1.16 -2.32
CA SER A 111 1.71 -2.30 -2.30
C SER A 111 0.29 -1.93 -1.90
N PHE A 112 0.08 -0.77 -1.27
CA PHE A 112 -1.23 -0.35 -0.76
C PHE A 112 -2.29 -0.23 -1.88
N GLN A 113 -2.02 0.54 -2.93
CA GLN A 113 -2.99 0.76 -4.01
C GLN A 113 -3.32 -0.52 -4.79
N PRO A 114 -2.34 -1.38 -5.17
CA PRO A 114 -2.62 -2.68 -5.76
C PRO A 114 -3.49 -3.57 -4.86
N ASN A 115 -3.21 -3.61 -3.55
CA ASN A 115 -4.01 -4.38 -2.60
C ASN A 115 -5.46 -3.87 -2.51
N CYS A 116 -5.68 -2.56 -2.45
CA CYS A 116 -7.03 -2.00 -2.48
C CYS A 116 -7.74 -2.23 -3.81
N THR A 117 -7.01 -2.17 -4.93
CA THR A 117 -7.55 -2.48 -6.26
C THR A 117 -8.00 -3.94 -6.34
N ALA A 118 -7.22 -4.88 -5.82
CA ALA A 118 -7.57 -6.29 -5.77
C ALA A 118 -8.84 -6.56 -4.94
N LEU A 119 -9.16 -5.68 -3.99
CA LEU A 119 -10.39 -5.70 -3.19
C LEU A 119 -11.55 -4.92 -3.83
N ASN A 120 -11.34 -4.26 -4.99
CA ASN A 120 -12.28 -3.32 -5.63
C ASN A 120 -12.62 -2.09 -4.75
N LEU A 121 -11.64 -1.60 -3.99
CA LEU A 121 -11.77 -0.50 -3.04
C LEU A 121 -10.85 0.69 -3.32
N SER A 122 -10.18 0.73 -4.47
CA SER A 122 -9.31 1.85 -4.86
C SER A 122 -10.08 3.18 -4.87
N ALA A 123 -9.57 4.17 -4.13
CA ALA A 123 -10.06 5.55 -4.14
C ALA A 123 -9.63 6.34 -5.38
#